data_AF-A0A7D9DZ29-F1
#
_entry.id   AF-A0A7D9DZ29-F1
#
_cell.length_a   1.000
_cell.length_b   1.000
_cell.length_c   1.000
_cell.angle_alpha   90.00
_cell.angle_beta   90.00
_cell.angle_gamma   90.00
#
_symmetry.space_group_name_H-M   'P 1'
#
loop_
_entity.id
_entity.type
_entity.pdbx_description
1 polymer ?
#
loop_
_entity_poly.entity_id
_entity_poly.type
_entity_poly.pdbx_seq_one_letter_code
_entity_poly.pdbx_strand_id
1 'polypeptide(L)'
;MKEWIGFPSFIKNPVKLNKFYENVQVNQYTVLQNTLSIFKDQVLKKINKLGKPPDNSRFLLPPLTVNALYNPLTNAMAILAGILQPPFYKDDRLKALNYGSLGMIVGHEMTHGFDNIGSQFDENGNARQWWTKKSRENFVKRATCLVEEYNKVKIFGYKVDGKKTLSENIADNGGLKYAFKAYQKWRDIHGNEEKLPALPFNNDQLFFIGFAQLWCAKYTKEGARNLMDVSTHCLDPVRVRVPLSNFPEFSKAFECPLPNNTCTLW
;
A
#
# COMPACT_ATOMS: atom_id res chain seq x y z
N MET A 1 9.05 10.86 7.27
CA MET A 1 8.55 9.48 7.33
C MET A 1 9.73 8.55 7.58
N LYS A 2 9.59 7.57 8.49
CA LYS A 2 10.60 6.53 8.74
C LYS A 2 10.34 5.33 7.83
N GLU A 3 11.39 4.59 7.50
CA GLU A 3 11.32 3.46 6.57
C GLU A 3 11.84 2.18 7.22
N TRP A 4 11.05 1.11 7.18
CA TRP A 4 11.44 -0.21 7.65
C TRP A 4 11.34 -1.24 6.53
N ILE A 5 12.48 -1.83 6.16
CA ILE A 5 12.56 -2.70 4.98
C ILE A 5 12.97 -4.11 5.41
N GLY A 6 12.24 -5.11 4.91
CA GLY A 6 12.50 -6.51 5.17
C GLY A 6 11.99 -6.95 6.55
N PHE A 7 12.85 -6.86 7.56
CA PHE A 7 12.59 -7.43 8.88
C PHE A 7 13.27 -6.65 10.01
N PRO A 8 12.76 -6.73 11.26
CA PRO A 8 13.37 -6.05 12.38
C PRO A 8 14.71 -6.68 12.77
N SER A 9 15.69 -5.85 13.08
CA SER A 9 17.06 -6.29 13.37
C SER A 9 17.18 -7.28 14.54
N PHE A 10 16.25 -7.25 15.51
CA PHE A 10 16.31 -8.13 16.67
C PHE A 10 16.21 -9.62 16.32
N ILE A 11 15.59 -10.00 15.19
CA ILE A 11 15.45 -11.41 14.82
C ILE A 11 16.77 -12.05 14.41
N LYS A 12 17.76 -11.24 14.02
CA LYS A 12 19.14 -11.70 13.73
C LYS A 12 19.97 -11.94 14.98
N ASN A 13 19.48 -11.56 16.17
CA ASN A 13 20.19 -11.73 17.42
C ASN A 13 19.50 -12.84 18.23
N PRO A 14 20.11 -14.04 18.36
CA PRO A 14 19.50 -15.17 19.06
C PRO A 14 19.12 -14.85 20.50
N VAL A 15 19.92 -14.05 21.22
CA VAL A 15 19.64 -13.65 22.60
C VAL A 15 18.37 -12.80 22.68
N LYS A 16 18.25 -11.79 21.79
CA LYS A 16 17.05 -10.94 21.73
C LYS A 16 15.82 -11.72 21.26
N LEU A 17 16.00 -12.64 20.32
CA LEU A 17 14.92 -13.47 19.79
C LEU A 17 14.40 -14.46 20.84
N ASN A 18 15.30 -15.16 21.54
CA ASN A 18 14.92 -16.07 22.64
C ASN A 18 14.23 -15.31 23.77
N LYS A 19 14.76 -14.14 24.15
CA LYS A 19 14.10 -13.25 25.12
C LYS A 19 12.71 -12.82 24.66
N PHE A 20 12.53 -12.55 23.38
CA PHE A 20 11.21 -12.21 22.85
C PHE A 20 10.20 -13.35 23.04
N TYR A 21 10.61 -14.61 22.96
CA TYR A 21 9.72 -15.78 23.11
C TYR A 21 9.80 -16.47 24.48
N GLU A 22 10.45 -15.85 25.48
CA GLU A 22 10.77 -16.50 26.76
C GLU A 22 9.54 -17.02 27.55
N ASN A 23 8.38 -16.39 27.37
CA ASN A 23 7.13 -16.75 28.06
C ASN A 23 6.22 -17.68 27.24
N VAL A 24 6.61 -18.03 26.01
CA VAL A 24 5.83 -18.90 25.14
C VAL A 24 6.22 -20.35 25.39
N GLN A 25 5.26 -21.15 25.83
CA GLN A 25 5.43 -22.58 26.06
C GLN A 25 4.74 -23.37 24.95
N VAL A 26 5.48 -24.26 24.31
CA VAL A 26 4.99 -25.11 23.23
C VAL A 26 5.29 -26.58 23.53
N ASN A 27 4.33 -27.44 23.26
CA ASN A 27 4.45 -28.90 23.35
C ASN A 27 3.85 -29.54 22.09
N GLN A 28 4.56 -30.53 21.54
CA GLN A 28 4.22 -31.17 20.26
C GLN A 28 2.87 -31.89 20.24
N TYR A 29 2.26 -32.18 21.39
CA TYR A 29 1.00 -32.91 21.51
C TYR A 29 -0.21 -32.03 21.86
N THR A 30 -0.01 -30.74 22.13
CA THR A 30 -1.06 -29.90 22.75
C THR A 30 -1.32 -28.60 21.99
N VAL A 31 -1.98 -28.70 20.82
CA VAL A 31 -2.23 -27.53 19.94
C VAL A 31 -3.03 -26.42 20.64
N LEU A 32 -4.07 -26.78 21.40
CA LEU A 32 -4.90 -25.79 22.11
C LEU A 32 -4.08 -25.04 23.17
N GLN A 33 -3.30 -25.76 23.97
CA GLN A 33 -2.46 -25.17 25.02
C GLN A 33 -1.37 -24.28 24.42
N ASN A 34 -0.74 -24.68 23.31
CA ASN A 34 0.23 -23.85 22.59
C ASN A 34 -0.41 -22.54 22.13
N THR A 35 -1.62 -22.62 21.56
CA THR A 35 -2.38 -21.47 21.08
C THR A 35 -2.69 -20.51 22.23
N LEU A 36 -3.20 -21.03 23.35
CA LEU A 36 -3.48 -20.23 24.54
C LEU A 36 -2.22 -19.62 25.14
N SER A 37 -1.08 -20.33 25.13
CA SER A 37 0.20 -19.82 25.59
C SER A 37 0.66 -18.62 24.76
N ILE A 38 0.58 -18.72 23.43
CA ILE A 38 0.91 -17.62 22.51
C ILE A 38 -0.02 -16.42 22.75
N PHE A 39 -1.34 -16.64 22.85
CA PHE A 39 -2.29 -15.55 23.10
C PHE A 39 -2.04 -14.86 24.44
N LYS A 40 -1.77 -15.64 25.50
CA LYS A 40 -1.44 -15.10 26.82
C LYS A 40 -0.21 -14.20 26.76
N ASP A 41 0.88 -14.64 26.13
CA ASP A 41 2.09 -13.83 25.97
C ASP A 41 1.82 -12.54 25.17
N GLN A 42 1.06 -12.62 24.07
CA GLN A 42 0.70 -11.43 23.27
C GLN A 42 -0.09 -10.40 24.08
N VAL A 43 -1.05 -10.84 24.89
CA VAL A 43 -1.85 -9.96 25.77
C VAL A 43 -0.96 -9.34 26.85
N LEU A 44 -0.15 -10.15 27.54
CA LEU A 44 0.76 -9.66 28.57
C LEU A 44 1.76 -8.64 28.02
N LYS A 45 2.34 -8.87 26.82
CA LYS A 45 3.21 -7.90 26.15
C LYS A 45 2.50 -6.57 25.84
N LYS A 46 1.21 -6.59 25.49
CA LYS A 46 0.42 -5.36 25.27
C LYS A 46 0.17 -4.63 26.59
N ILE A 47 -0.25 -5.34 27.63
CA ILE A 47 -0.48 -4.77 28.97
C ILE A 47 0.81 -4.18 29.53
N ASN A 48 1.95 -4.88 29.39
CA ASN A 48 3.26 -4.45 29.86
C ASN A 48 3.82 -3.21 29.15
N LYS A 49 3.15 -2.69 28.10
CA LYS A 49 3.48 -1.40 27.46
C LYS A 49 2.78 -0.23 28.14
N LEU A 50 1.75 -0.46 28.96
CA LEU A 50 1.06 0.62 29.67
C LEU A 50 2.03 1.36 30.59
N GLY A 51 1.99 2.69 30.59
CA GLY A 51 2.90 3.54 31.36
C GLY A 51 4.32 3.64 30.80
N LYS A 52 4.61 3.03 29.64
CA LYS A 52 5.92 3.12 28.96
C LYS A 52 5.81 3.97 27.69
N PRO A 53 6.90 4.63 27.27
CA PRO A 53 6.91 5.35 26.01
C PRO A 53 6.66 4.40 24.82
N PRO A 54 6.07 4.90 23.71
CA PRO A 54 5.86 4.11 22.51
C PRO A 54 7.16 3.50 21.98
N ASP A 55 7.12 2.21 21.67
CA ASP A 55 8.22 1.50 21.01
C ASP A 55 8.13 1.69 19.50
N ASN A 56 8.88 2.66 18.99
CA ASN A 56 8.95 3.03 17.58
C ASN A 56 9.90 2.15 16.76
N SER A 57 10.21 0.93 17.19
CA SER A 57 11.12 0.01 16.47
C SER A 57 10.43 -1.24 15.90
N ARG A 58 9.10 -1.32 16.00
CA ARG A 58 8.36 -2.56 15.73
C ARG A 58 7.50 -2.50 14.48
N PHE A 59 7.76 -3.44 13.58
CA PHE A 59 6.86 -3.83 12.51
C PHE A 59 5.51 -4.25 13.10
N LEU A 60 4.40 -3.80 12.50
CA LEU A 60 3.05 -4.18 12.93
C LEU A 60 2.68 -5.60 12.50
N LEU A 61 3.32 -6.11 11.45
CA LEU A 61 3.06 -7.43 10.88
C LEU A 61 4.34 -8.28 10.88
N PRO A 62 4.22 -9.63 10.88
CA PRO A 62 5.34 -10.52 10.69
C PRO A 62 6.10 -10.22 9.38
N PRO A 63 7.44 -10.31 9.36
CA PRO A 63 8.22 -9.97 8.16
C PRO A 63 7.95 -10.82 6.92
N LEU A 64 7.46 -12.05 7.11
CA LEU A 64 7.14 -12.97 6.01
C LEU A 64 5.78 -12.72 5.37
N THR A 65 4.97 -11.80 5.92
CA THR A 65 3.70 -11.43 5.32
C THR A 65 3.96 -10.71 3.98
N VAL A 66 3.25 -11.12 2.93
CA VAL A 66 3.26 -10.44 1.62
C VAL A 66 2.39 -9.18 1.72
N ASN A 67 2.94 -8.12 2.32
CA ASN A 67 2.23 -6.85 2.46
C ASN A 67 3.20 -5.67 2.68
N ALA A 68 2.67 -4.46 2.57
CA ALA A 68 3.27 -3.22 3.03
C ALA A 68 2.28 -2.49 3.97
N LEU A 69 2.75 -1.46 4.68
CA LEU A 69 1.87 -0.67 5.53
C LEU A 69 2.47 0.69 5.90
N TYR A 70 1.59 1.65 6.15
CA TYR A 70 1.89 2.91 6.82
C TYR A 70 1.22 2.98 8.19
N ASN A 71 1.96 3.48 9.18
CA ASN A 71 1.43 3.76 10.51
C ASN A 71 1.53 5.26 10.83
N PRO A 72 0.39 5.97 10.93
CA PRO A 72 0.39 7.40 11.23
C PRO A 72 0.98 7.74 12.60
N LEU A 73 0.78 6.89 13.62
CA LEU A 73 1.24 7.15 14.99
C LEU A 73 2.76 7.15 15.12
N THR A 74 3.45 6.46 14.21
CA THR A 74 4.92 6.40 14.18
C THR A 74 5.53 7.17 13.01
N ASN A 75 4.67 7.72 12.13
CA ASN A 75 5.01 8.25 10.81
C ASN A 75 6.01 7.33 10.09
N ALA A 76 5.67 6.04 9.99
CA ALA A 76 6.56 5.00 9.48
C ALA A 76 5.86 4.13 8.44
N MET A 77 6.57 3.89 7.34
CA MET A 77 6.20 2.90 6.32
C MET A 77 7.05 1.65 6.53
N ALA A 78 6.44 0.48 6.36
CA ALA A 78 7.12 -0.80 6.37
C ALA A 78 6.87 -1.56 5.06
N ILE A 79 7.96 -1.99 4.40
CA ILE A 79 7.95 -2.91 3.26
C ILE A 79 8.49 -4.25 3.77
N LEU A 80 7.62 -5.24 3.90
CA LEU A 80 7.97 -6.51 4.54
C LEU A 80 8.81 -7.40 3.63
N ALA A 81 9.65 -8.27 4.20
CA ALA A 81 10.46 -9.21 3.41
C ALA A 81 9.60 -10.08 2.47
N GLY A 82 8.39 -10.45 2.90
CA GLY A 82 7.45 -11.24 2.11
C GLY A 82 6.99 -10.56 0.82
N ILE A 83 6.94 -9.22 0.73
CA ILE A 83 6.56 -8.54 -0.52
C ILE A 83 7.77 -8.27 -1.45
N LEU A 84 9.00 -8.42 -0.97
CA LEU A 84 10.23 -8.15 -1.74
C LEU A 84 10.61 -9.33 -2.65
N GLN A 85 9.68 -9.77 -3.49
CA GLN A 85 9.83 -10.88 -4.43
C GLN A 85 8.98 -10.64 -5.70
N PRO A 86 9.20 -11.37 -6.81
CA PRO A 86 8.33 -11.28 -7.97
C PRO A 86 6.86 -11.58 -7.62
N PRO A 87 5.88 -10.91 -8.24
CA PRO A 87 6.03 -9.90 -9.30
C PRO A 87 6.34 -8.48 -8.79
N PHE A 88 6.43 -8.25 -7.48
CA PHE A 88 6.67 -6.92 -6.90
C PHE A 88 8.08 -6.41 -7.12
N TYR A 89 9.09 -7.24 -6.88
CA TYR A 89 10.49 -6.84 -7.01
C TYR A 89 11.38 -7.98 -7.47
N LYS A 90 12.30 -7.65 -8.37
CA LYS A 90 13.45 -8.48 -8.75
C LYS A 90 14.57 -7.53 -9.16
N ASP A 91 15.80 -7.79 -8.74
CA ASP A 91 16.89 -6.86 -9.04
C ASP A 91 17.26 -6.87 -10.54
N ASP A 92 17.33 -8.06 -11.12
CA ASP A 92 17.69 -8.38 -12.51
C ASP A 92 16.48 -8.38 -13.47
N ARG A 93 15.68 -7.32 -13.44
CA ARG A 93 14.63 -7.07 -14.45
C ARG A 93 14.48 -5.59 -14.76
N LEU A 94 13.71 -5.29 -15.81
CA LEU A 94 13.37 -3.91 -16.19
C LEU A 94 12.88 -3.11 -14.98
N LYS A 95 13.47 -1.94 -14.77
CA LYS A 95 13.08 -0.99 -13.74
C LYS A 95 11.67 -0.48 -13.99
N ALA A 96 11.22 -0.35 -15.24
CA ALA A 96 9.81 -0.12 -15.57
C ALA A 96 8.86 -1.05 -14.80
N LEU A 97 9.17 -2.35 -14.73
CA LEU A 97 8.38 -3.32 -13.98
C LEU A 97 8.51 -3.10 -12.47
N ASN A 98 9.72 -2.91 -11.94
CA ASN A 98 9.94 -2.66 -10.51
C ASN A 98 9.23 -1.40 -10.01
N TYR A 99 9.29 -0.30 -10.77
CA TYR A 99 8.59 0.93 -10.43
C TYR A 99 7.08 0.77 -10.60
N GLY A 100 6.60 0.11 -11.66
CA GLY A 100 5.19 -0.18 -11.87
C GLY A 100 4.59 -1.06 -10.76
N SER A 101 5.40 -1.94 -10.17
CA SER A 101 4.97 -2.82 -9.09
C SER A 101 5.37 -2.32 -7.69
N LEU A 102 6.59 -2.62 -7.20
CA LEU A 102 7.00 -2.23 -5.85
C LEU A 102 7.05 -0.71 -5.69
N GLY A 103 7.48 0.02 -6.73
CA GLY A 103 7.48 1.49 -6.70
C GLY A 103 6.08 2.07 -6.46
N MET A 104 5.04 1.50 -7.08
CA MET A 104 3.65 1.88 -6.83
C MET A 104 3.24 1.57 -5.39
N ILE A 105 3.57 0.40 -4.86
CA ILE A 105 3.29 0.05 -3.45
C ILE A 105 3.99 1.01 -2.49
N VAL A 106 5.26 1.34 -2.73
CA VAL A 106 5.99 2.34 -1.93
C VAL A 106 5.33 3.71 -2.02
N GLY A 107 4.95 4.14 -3.22
CA GLY A 107 4.21 5.39 -3.42
C GLY A 107 2.85 5.39 -2.73
N HIS A 108 2.15 4.25 -2.70
CA HIS A 108 0.86 4.07 -2.04
C HIS A 108 1.01 4.27 -0.53
N GLU A 109 1.96 3.58 0.10
CA GLU A 109 2.22 3.72 1.54
C GLU A 109 2.73 5.12 1.93
N MET A 110 3.56 5.75 1.08
CA MET A 110 3.95 7.16 1.28
C MET A 110 2.72 8.09 1.22
N THR A 111 1.76 7.78 0.36
CA THR A 111 0.56 8.58 0.18
C THR A 111 -0.40 8.46 1.36
N HIS A 112 -0.44 7.33 2.07
CA HIS A 112 -1.21 7.20 3.30
C HIS A 112 -0.82 8.21 4.38
N GLY A 113 0.42 8.71 4.39
CA GLY A 113 0.81 9.83 5.26
C GLY A 113 0.05 11.13 5.01
N PHE A 114 -0.62 11.23 3.86
CA PHE A 114 -1.33 12.44 3.41
C PHE A 114 -2.75 12.13 2.92
N ASP A 115 -3.29 10.94 3.16
CA ASP A 115 -4.68 10.62 2.85
C ASP A 115 -5.66 11.26 3.85
N ASN A 116 -6.95 10.94 3.78
CA ASN A 116 -7.95 11.57 4.66
C ASN A 116 -7.77 11.24 6.16
N ILE A 117 -7.03 10.18 6.50
CA ILE A 117 -6.69 9.78 7.87
C ILE A 117 -5.31 10.31 8.23
N GLY A 118 -4.29 9.97 7.45
CA GLY A 118 -2.90 10.34 7.72
C GLY A 118 -2.66 11.84 7.74
N SER A 119 -3.39 12.62 6.92
CA SER A 119 -3.29 14.08 6.96
C SER A 119 -3.69 14.71 8.30
N GLN A 120 -4.28 13.95 9.22
CA GLN A 120 -4.66 14.42 10.56
C GLN A 120 -3.53 14.27 11.58
N PHE A 121 -2.41 13.66 11.18
CA PHE A 121 -1.24 13.43 12.02
C PHE A 121 -0.06 14.27 11.54
N ASP A 122 0.67 14.89 12.47
CA ASP A 122 1.88 15.66 12.17
C ASP A 122 3.09 14.75 11.91
N GLU A 123 4.26 15.35 11.66
CA GLU A 123 5.49 14.63 11.35
C GLU A 123 5.97 13.69 12.48
N ASN A 124 5.50 13.92 13.71
CA ASN A 124 5.82 13.13 14.90
C ASN A 124 4.74 12.07 15.20
N GLY A 125 3.67 12.01 14.41
CA GLY A 125 2.57 11.08 14.58
C GLY A 125 1.52 11.53 15.60
N ASN A 126 1.48 12.82 15.95
CA ASN A 126 0.46 13.35 16.85
C ASN A 126 -0.77 13.81 16.05
N ALA A 127 -1.96 13.47 16.53
CA ALA A 127 -3.20 13.98 15.95
C ALA A 127 -3.32 15.50 16.19
N ARG A 128 -3.10 16.29 15.13
CA ARG A 128 -3.08 17.75 15.20
C ARG A 128 -3.49 18.34 13.85
N GLN A 129 -4.25 19.43 13.86
CA GLN A 129 -4.45 20.22 12.65
C GLN A 129 -3.17 21.02 12.33
N TRP A 130 -2.43 20.58 11.32
CA TRP A 130 -1.20 21.22 10.84
C TRP A 130 -1.37 21.89 9.47
N TRP A 131 -2.56 21.82 8.87
CA TRP A 131 -2.90 22.55 7.65
C TRP A 131 -3.62 23.86 7.93
N THR A 132 -3.40 24.84 7.06
CA THR A 132 -4.25 26.03 6.99
C THR A 132 -5.67 25.63 6.58
N LYS A 133 -6.67 26.40 7.02
CA LYS A 133 -8.09 26.18 6.67
C LYS A 133 -8.29 26.04 5.15
N LYS A 134 -7.68 26.95 4.37
CA LYS A 134 -7.72 26.93 2.89
C LYS A 134 -7.15 25.64 2.29
N SER A 135 -6.05 25.12 2.82
CA SER A 135 -5.46 23.87 2.33
C SER A 135 -6.37 22.68 2.65
N ARG A 136 -6.97 22.66 3.84
CA ARG A 136 -7.93 21.61 4.23
C ARG A 136 -9.18 21.64 3.36
N GLU A 137 -9.74 22.80 3.07
CA GLU A 137 -10.89 22.95 2.17
C GLU A 137 -10.57 22.44 0.75
N ASN A 138 -9.39 22.79 0.21
CA ASN A 138 -8.95 22.31 -1.09
C ASN A 138 -8.72 20.79 -1.13
N PHE A 139 -8.15 20.23 -0.06
CA PHE A 139 -8.02 18.78 0.06
C PHE A 139 -9.38 18.10 0.05
N VAL A 140 -10.32 18.57 0.88
CA VAL A 140 -11.68 18.02 0.95
C VAL A 140 -12.36 18.09 -0.40
N LYS A 141 -12.28 19.22 -1.11
CA LYS A 141 -12.83 19.37 -2.47
C LYS A 141 -12.29 18.31 -3.44
N ARG A 142 -10.98 18.08 -3.46
CA ARG A 142 -10.35 17.07 -4.34
C ARG A 142 -10.68 15.64 -3.91
N ALA A 143 -10.73 15.38 -2.61
CA ALA A 143 -11.10 14.07 -2.06
C ALA A 143 -12.55 13.73 -2.38
N THR A 144 -13.46 14.72 -2.31
CA THR A 144 -14.86 14.56 -2.72
C THR A 144 -15.00 14.18 -4.19
N CYS A 145 -14.15 14.72 -5.09
CA CYS A 145 -14.10 14.27 -6.49
C CYS A 145 -13.89 12.76 -6.58
N LEU A 146 -12.89 12.23 -5.87
CA LEU A 146 -12.61 10.78 -5.82
C LEU A 146 -13.78 9.99 -5.23
N VAL A 147 -14.41 10.48 -4.15
CA VAL A 147 -15.61 9.83 -3.59
C VAL A 147 -16.71 9.71 -4.66
N GLU A 148 -17.00 10.80 -5.37
CA GLU A 148 -18.04 10.84 -6.39
C GLU A 148 -17.71 9.98 -7.62
N GLU A 149 -16.44 9.96 -8.03
CA GLU A 149 -15.96 9.11 -9.12
C GLU A 149 -16.11 7.63 -8.80
N TYR A 150 -15.58 7.19 -7.65
CA TYR A 150 -15.66 5.80 -7.25
C TYR A 150 -17.10 5.36 -6.99
N ASN A 151 -17.97 6.25 -6.49
CA ASN A 151 -19.39 5.98 -6.37
C ASN A 151 -20.07 5.67 -7.70
N LYS A 152 -19.56 6.13 -8.85
CA LYS A 152 -20.16 5.80 -10.17
C LYS A 152 -19.84 4.37 -10.62
N VAL A 153 -18.84 3.73 -10.01
CA VAL A 153 -18.39 2.39 -10.38
C VAL A 153 -19.35 1.33 -9.85
N LYS A 154 -19.77 0.44 -10.75
CA LYS A 154 -20.47 -0.80 -10.41
C LYS A 154 -19.61 -2.00 -10.76
N ILE A 155 -19.51 -2.96 -9.85
CA ILE A 155 -18.79 -4.22 -10.06
C ILE A 155 -19.58 -5.36 -9.42
N PHE A 156 -19.71 -6.49 -10.13
CA PHE A 156 -20.57 -7.62 -9.71
C PHE A 156 -22.03 -7.23 -9.39
N GLY A 157 -22.55 -6.16 -10.00
CA GLY A 157 -23.90 -5.63 -9.76
C GLY A 157 -24.03 -4.72 -8.53
N TYR A 158 -22.95 -4.49 -7.79
CA TYR A 158 -22.92 -3.64 -6.60
C TYR A 158 -22.20 -2.33 -6.87
N LYS A 159 -22.67 -1.25 -6.24
CA LYS A 159 -22.04 0.08 -6.29
C LYS A 159 -20.85 0.10 -5.33
N VAL A 160 -19.72 0.65 -5.75
CA VAL A 160 -18.59 0.91 -4.85
C VAL A 160 -18.96 2.03 -3.89
N ASP A 161 -18.57 1.89 -2.62
CA ASP A 161 -18.67 2.95 -1.62
C ASP A 161 -17.38 3.79 -1.65
N GLY A 162 -17.42 4.89 -2.41
CA GLY A 162 -16.27 5.78 -2.58
C GLY A 162 -15.85 6.49 -1.29
N LYS A 163 -16.75 6.63 -0.30
CA LYS A 163 -16.42 7.24 0.98
C LYS A 163 -15.68 6.26 1.88
N LYS A 164 -16.15 5.00 1.95
CA LYS A 164 -15.47 3.94 2.70
C LYS A 164 -14.08 3.65 2.16
N THR A 165 -13.95 3.67 0.83
CA THR A 165 -12.69 3.30 0.15
C THR A 165 -11.73 4.48 -0.06
N LEU A 166 -12.06 5.66 0.45
CA LEU A 166 -11.38 6.91 0.11
C LEU A 166 -9.87 6.91 0.43
N SER A 167 -9.46 6.40 1.59
CA SER A 167 -8.03 6.32 1.98
C SER A 167 -7.22 5.60 0.92
N GLU A 168 -7.69 4.39 0.58
CA GLU A 168 -7.04 3.49 -0.37
C GLU A 168 -7.08 4.04 -1.78
N ASN A 169 -8.19 4.67 -2.18
CA ASN A 169 -8.32 5.28 -3.49
C ASN A 169 -7.35 6.47 -3.66
N ILE A 170 -7.18 7.31 -2.62
CA ILE A 170 -6.19 8.39 -2.62
C ILE A 170 -4.78 7.79 -2.76
N ALA A 171 -4.49 6.74 -1.98
CA ALA A 171 -3.18 6.09 -1.98
C ALA A 171 -2.85 5.40 -3.32
N ASP A 172 -3.81 4.73 -3.95
CA ASP A 172 -3.63 4.12 -5.29
C ASP A 172 -3.32 5.16 -6.37
N ASN A 173 -4.12 6.24 -6.43
CA ASN A 173 -3.93 7.29 -7.43
C ASN A 173 -2.59 8.04 -7.22
N GLY A 174 -2.28 8.39 -5.97
CA GLY A 174 -1.02 9.07 -5.63
C GLY A 174 0.20 8.18 -5.84
N GLY A 175 0.13 6.93 -5.37
CA GLY A 175 1.22 5.97 -5.46
C GLY A 175 1.61 5.65 -6.90
N LEU A 176 0.63 5.42 -7.77
CA LEU A 176 0.87 5.17 -9.19
C LEU A 176 1.59 6.36 -9.86
N LYS A 177 1.14 7.59 -9.57
CA LYS A 177 1.71 8.82 -10.11
C LYS A 177 3.14 9.05 -9.61
N TYR A 178 3.38 8.87 -8.31
CA TYR A 178 4.72 8.99 -7.73
C TYR A 178 5.68 7.95 -8.29
N ALA A 179 5.24 6.70 -8.43
CA ALA A 179 6.03 5.64 -9.00
C ALA A 179 6.42 5.90 -10.46
N PHE A 180 5.46 6.36 -11.27
CA PHE A 180 5.75 6.70 -12.67
C PHE A 180 6.72 7.87 -12.75
N LYS A 181 6.52 8.93 -11.96
CA LYS A 181 7.45 10.06 -11.90
C LYS A 181 8.86 9.64 -11.45
N ALA A 182 8.95 8.71 -10.49
CA ALA A 182 10.23 8.18 -10.04
C ALA A 182 10.92 7.34 -11.13
N TYR A 183 10.17 6.55 -11.89
CA TYR A 183 10.69 5.82 -13.06
C TYR A 183 11.18 6.76 -14.16
N GLN A 184 10.41 7.80 -14.49
CA GLN A 184 10.83 8.83 -15.46
C GLN A 184 12.15 9.49 -15.03
N LYS A 185 12.25 9.89 -13.76
CA LYS A 185 13.49 10.45 -13.21
C LYS A 185 14.67 9.47 -13.25
N TRP A 186 14.41 8.19 -12.98
CA TRP A 186 15.44 7.16 -13.10
C TRP A 186 15.94 7.04 -14.55
N ARG A 187 15.01 7.03 -15.51
CA ARG A 187 15.28 6.99 -16.96
C ARG A 187 16.06 8.22 -17.46
N ASP A 188 15.74 9.41 -16.96
CA ASP A 188 16.48 10.64 -17.29
C ASP A 188 17.96 10.56 -16.87
N ILE A 189 18.28 9.81 -15.81
CA ILE A 189 19.64 9.66 -15.28
C ILE A 189 20.39 8.50 -15.96
N HIS A 190 19.70 7.37 -16.21
CA HIS A 190 20.34 6.13 -16.64
C HIS A 190 20.12 5.79 -18.13
N GLY A 191 19.28 6.55 -18.82
CA GLY A 191 18.86 6.27 -20.20
C GLY A 191 17.69 5.28 -20.29
N ASN A 192 17.30 4.98 -21.53
CA ASN A 192 16.23 4.03 -21.82
C ASN A 192 16.68 2.59 -21.56
N GLU A 193 15.83 1.78 -20.96
CA GLU A 193 16.05 0.33 -20.87
C GLU A 193 15.78 -0.37 -22.20
N GLU A 194 16.36 -1.55 -22.37
CA GLU A 194 16.01 -2.45 -23.46
C GLU A 194 14.54 -2.87 -23.39
N LYS A 195 13.94 -3.14 -24.55
CA LYS A 195 12.58 -3.70 -24.62
C LYS A 195 12.63 -5.20 -24.33
N LEU A 196 11.57 -5.74 -23.72
CA LEU A 196 11.45 -7.18 -23.58
C LEU A 196 11.34 -7.85 -24.95
N PRO A 197 12.09 -8.94 -25.20
CA PRO A 197 11.92 -9.70 -26.43
C PRO A 197 10.50 -10.28 -26.50
N ALA A 198 9.97 -10.41 -27.71
CA ALA A 198 8.66 -11.00 -28.02
C ALA A 198 7.41 -10.28 -27.47
N LEU A 199 7.55 -9.12 -26.81
CA LEU A 199 6.40 -8.30 -26.38
C LEU A 199 6.34 -7.00 -27.20
N PRO A 200 5.18 -6.65 -27.80
CA PRO A 200 5.03 -5.45 -28.61
C PRO A 200 4.80 -4.19 -27.74
N PHE A 201 5.42 -4.11 -26.56
CA PHE A 201 5.23 -3.03 -25.60
C PHE A 201 6.53 -2.26 -25.34
N ASN A 202 6.42 -0.93 -25.28
CA ASN A 202 7.51 -0.08 -24.80
C ASN A 202 7.57 -0.08 -23.26
N ASN A 203 8.62 0.52 -22.68
CA ASN A 203 8.83 0.46 -21.24
C ASN A 203 7.80 1.27 -20.43
N ASP A 204 7.20 2.33 -20.99
CA ASP A 204 6.10 3.04 -20.32
C ASP A 204 4.84 2.16 -20.27
N GLN A 205 4.53 1.45 -21.35
CA GLN A 205 3.45 0.45 -21.38
C GLN A 205 3.73 -0.70 -20.41
N LEU A 206 4.97 -1.20 -20.36
CA LEU A 206 5.38 -2.25 -19.42
C LEU A 206 5.28 -1.81 -17.96
N PHE A 207 5.52 -0.53 -17.64
CA PHE A 207 5.27 0.01 -16.31
C PHE A 207 3.79 -0.17 -15.90
N PHE A 208 2.86 0.26 -16.77
CA PHE A 208 1.42 0.15 -16.48
C PHE A 208 0.91 -1.30 -16.51
N ILE A 209 1.49 -2.15 -17.36
CA ILE A 209 1.20 -3.60 -17.36
C ILE A 209 1.68 -4.24 -16.06
N GLY A 210 2.91 -3.92 -15.61
CA GLY A 210 3.45 -4.41 -14.35
C GLY A 210 2.61 -3.98 -13.15
N PHE A 211 2.13 -2.73 -13.15
CA PHE A 211 1.14 -2.24 -12.18
C PHE A 211 -0.15 -3.07 -12.21
N ALA A 212 -0.77 -3.21 -13.39
CA ALA A 212 -2.06 -3.89 -13.51
C ALA A 212 -2.00 -5.38 -13.16
N GLN A 213 -0.88 -6.05 -13.43
CA GLN A 213 -0.69 -7.47 -13.14
C GLN A 213 -0.67 -7.80 -11.64
N LEU A 214 -0.30 -6.84 -10.77
CA LEU A 214 -0.40 -7.02 -9.32
C LEU A 214 -1.84 -7.29 -8.84
N TRP A 215 -2.79 -6.81 -9.62
CA TRP A 215 -4.21 -6.77 -9.30
C TRP A 215 -5.01 -7.80 -10.11
N CYS A 216 -4.33 -8.76 -10.75
CA CYS A 216 -4.99 -9.87 -11.43
C CYS A 216 -5.66 -10.80 -10.41
N ALA A 217 -6.98 -10.67 -10.26
CA ALA A 217 -7.77 -11.48 -9.34
C ALA A 217 -9.13 -11.87 -9.94
N LYS A 218 -9.71 -12.93 -9.38
CA LYS A 218 -11.07 -13.40 -9.69
C LYS A 218 -11.84 -13.64 -8.39
N TYR A 219 -13.11 -13.29 -8.40
CA TYR A 219 -13.98 -13.36 -7.25
C TYR A 219 -15.24 -14.18 -7.58
N THR A 220 -15.71 -14.97 -6.60
CA THR A 220 -17.12 -15.40 -6.60
C THR A 220 -18.00 -14.18 -6.30
N LYS A 221 -19.29 -14.24 -6.66
CA LYS A 221 -20.21 -13.12 -6.40
C LYS A 221 -20.35 -12.86 -4.89
N GLU A 222 -20.41 -13.92 -4.11
CA GLU A 222 -20.52 -13.89 -2.64
C GLU A 222 -19.24 -13.34 -2.02
N GLY A 223 -18.06 -13.77 -2.51
CA GLY A 223 -16.76 -13.28 -2.05
C GLY A 223 -16.57 -11.79 -2.38
N ALA A 224 -16.93 -11.38 -3.61
CA ALA A 224 -16.93 -9.98 -4.02
C ALA A 224 -17.85 -9.15 -3.11
N ARG A 225 -19.07 -9.64 -2.84
CA ARG A 225 -20.02 -8.94 -1.98
C ARG A 225 -19.49 -8.79 -0.55
N ASN A 226 -18.98 -9.86 0.04
CA ASN A 226 -18.42 -9.83 1.39
C ASN A 226 -17.25 -8.85 1.49
N LEU A 227 -16.30 -8.90 0.56
CA LEU A 227 -15.18 -7.95 0.52
C LEU A 227 -15.65 -6.52 0.32
N MET A 228 -16.61 -6.28 -0.56
CA MET A 228 -17.20 -4.96 -0.74
C MET A 228 -17.92 -4.44 0.49
N ASP A 229 -18.32 -5.30 1.44
CA ASP A 229 -18.94 -4.88 2.71
C ASP A 229 -17.87 -4.63 3.79
N VAL A 230 -16.86 -5.51 3.94
CA VAL A 230 -15.90 -5.45 5.06
C VAL A 230 -14.58 -4.73 4.76
N SER A 231 -14.18 -4.64 3.49
CA SER A 231 -12.88 -4.07 3.09
C SER A 231 -12.92 -2.55 2.99
N THR A 232 -11.82 -1.90 3.36
CA THR A 232 -11.52 -0.49 3.02
C THR A 232 -10.95 -0.35 1.62
N HIS A 233 -10.46 -1.42 1.01
CA HIS A 233 -9.98 -1.41 -0.36
C HIS A 233 -11.11 -1.68 -1.35
N CYS A 234 -11.04 -1.02 -2.51
CA CYS A 234 -11.82 -1.45 -3.67
C CYS A 234 -11.39 -2.85 -4.13
N LEU A 235 -12.26 -3.58 -4.83
CA LEU A 235 -11.86 -4.81 -5.52
C LEU A 235 -10.79 -4.52 -6.59
N ASP A 236 -9.87 -5.45 -6.79
CA ASP A 236 -8.67 -5.24 -7.62
C ASP A 236 -8.92 -4.64 -9.01
N PRO A 237 -9.95 -5.06 -9.79
CA PRO A 237 -10.20 -4.46 -11.11
C PRO A 237 -10.53 -2.96 -11.04
N VAL A 238 -11.12 -2.48 -9.94
CA VAL A 238 -11.41 -1.06 -9.72
C VAL A 238 -10.14 -0.31 -9.35
N ARG A 239 -9.25 -0.93 -8.55
CA ARG A 239 -7.92 -0.39 -8.21
C ARG A 239 -7.02 -0.24 -9.43
N VAL A 240 -7.27 -0.97 -10.51
CA VAL A 240 -6.60 -0.76 -11.80
C VAL A 240 -7.30 0.31 -12.63
N ARG A 241 -8.59 0.12 -12.91
CA ARG A 241 -9.29 0.91 -13.93
C ARG A 241 -9.41 2.37 -13.55
N VAL A 242 -9.76 2.69 -12.30
CA VAL A 242 -10.03 4.07 -11.91
C VAL A 242 -8.73 4.89 -11.87
N PRO A 243 -7.64 4.44 -11.19
CA PRO A 243 -6.38 5.17 -11.23
C PRO A 243 -5.81 5.37 -12.63
N LEU A 244 -5.87 4.36 -13.51
CA LEU A 244 -5.40 4.51 -14.90
C LEU A 244 -6.28 5.46 -15.70
N SER A 245 -7.60 5.48 -15.47
CA SER A 245 -8.51 6.44 -16.12
C SER A 245 -8.24 7.88 -15.70
N ASN A 246 -7.69 8.09 -14.50
CA ASN A 246 -7.27 9.40 -14.02
C ASN A 246 -5.88 9.83 -14.48
N PHE A 247 -5.15 8.99 -15.23
CA PHE A 247 -3.73 9.21 -15.49
C PHE A 247 -3.46 9.49 -16.98
N PRO A 248 -3.29 10.76 -17.41
CA PRO A 248 -3.06 11.10 -18.81
C PRO A 248 -1.86 10.41 -19.44
N GLU A 249 -0.83 10.11 -18.65
CA GLU A 249 0.38 9.39 -19.06
C GLU A 249 0.07 7.95 -19.47
N PHE A 250 -0.91 7.30 -18.83
CA PHE A 250 -1.42 6.01 -19.29
C PHE A 250 -2.12 6.16 -20.64
N SER A 251 -3.02 7.15 -20.78
CA SER A 251 -3.70 7.40 -22.06
C SER A 251 -2.70 7.66 -23.20
N LYS A 252 -1.64 8.43 -22.94
CA LYS A 252 -0.57 8.67 -23.92
C LYS A 252 0.19 7.40 -24.28
N ALA A 253 0.56 6.58 -23.29
CA ALA A 253 1.33 5.36 -23.52
C ALA A 253 0.57 4.30 -24.34
N PHE A 254 -0.76 4.28 -24.26
CA PHE A 254 -1.64 3.34 -24.97
C PHE A 254 -2.49 3.99 -26.07
N GLU A 255 -2.18 5.24 -26.45
CA GLU A 255 -2.89 5.99 -27.50
C GLU A 255 -4.42 6.03 -27.29
N CYS A 256 -4.85 6.07 -26.03
CA CYS A 256 -6.25 6.25 -25.66
C CYS A 256 -6.62 7.75 -25.68
N PRO A 257 -7.90 8.11 -25.89
CA PRO A 257 -8.35 9.47 -25.66
C PRO A 257 -7.91 9.99 -24.29
N LEU A 258 -7.52 11.26 -24.23
CA LEU A 258 -7.18 11.89 -22.96
C LEU A 258 -8.43 11.91 -22.07
N PRO A 259 -8.26 11.66 -20.77
CA PRO A 259 -9.40 11.58 -19.87
C PRO A 259 -10.00 12.98 -19.64
N ASN A 260 -11.33 13.06 -19.71
CA ASN A 260 -12.08 14.27 -19.40
C ASN A 260 -12.58 14.19 -17.94
N ASN A 261 -12.47 15.29 -17.20
CA ASN A 261 -12.91 15.40 -15.79
C ASN A 261 -12.23 14.39 -14.83
N THR A 262 -10.91 14.28 -14.90
CA THR A 262 -10.13 13.44 -13.97
C THR A 262 -10.13 13.99 -12.54
N CYS A 263 -10.18 13.09 -11.56
CA CYS A 263 -9.96 13.44 -10.17
C CYS A 263 -8.48 13.26 -9.81
N THR A 264 -7.84 14.33 -9.33
CA THR A 264 -6.43 14.28 -8.90
C THR A 264 -6.23 15.03 -7.59
N LEU A 265 -5.58 14.36 -6.64
CA LEU A 265 -5.26 14.93 -5.34
C LEU A 265 -3.75 15.13 -5.18
N TRP A 266 -3.00 14.03 -5.07
CA TRP A 266 -1.53 14.02 -5.02
C TRP A 266 -0.91 13.81 -6.41
#